data_AF-A0A7C7K2M1-F1
#
_entry.id   AF-A0A7C7K2M1-F1
#
_cell.length_a   1.000
_cell.length_b   1.000
_cell.length_c   1.000
_cell.angle_alpha   90.00
_cell.angle_beta   90.00
_cell.angle_gamma   90.00
#
_symmetry.space_group_name_H-M   'P 1'
#
loop_
_entity.id
_entity.type
_entity.pdbx_description
1 polymer ?
#
loop_
_entity_poly.entity_id
_entity_poly.type
_entity_poly.pdbx_seq_one_letter_code
_entity_poly.pdbx_strand_id
1 'polypeptide(L)'
;DEINANGGVDGKMIKPIVEDGASDPKTFNEKASKLVIRDRVVTVFGGYTSASRKAMLPVIEKRKNLLFYPTFYEGYECSKNVIYTGSVPNQQLNNYIPYLVNKLGKKKFFIVGSNYLFPKEMAKVAKKLIEANGAEWVADEYLELGHSEWGSMVKKIKDSGADVVLSNVVGDSVISFYREYFNQGISQKDIPIASTVTSEIEVAALGGKYAAGSYTSFPYFQAIDTKENHDFIKRYRAYVNDPNAVTHVTMVAAYESVYEWAKAVEKSGKTKPLDIMEAAKGVSIDGPMGVMTVSPENLHNSMTPRIAQWQEDGQGKIVDEYDVPVQPLPYSAYGETADNLFCTASGLDSSKL
;
A
#
# COMPACT_ATOMS: atom_id res chain seq x y z
N ASP A 1 -19.60 10.70 2.65
CA ASP A 1 -21.06 10.58 2.83
C ASP A 1 -21.47 10.14 4.21
N GLU A 2 -20.98 9.01 4.72
CA GLU A 2 -21.36 8.48 6.06
C GLU A 2 -21.20 9.51 7.19
N ILE A 3 -20.08 10.22 7.26
CA ILE A 3 -19.84 11.26 8.26
C ILE A 3 -20.86 12.41 8.15
N ASN A 4 -21.22 12.83 6.93
CA ASN A 4 -22.23 13.87 6.72
C ASN A 4 -23.63 13.41 7.10
N ALA A 5 -23.97 12.14 6.80
CA ALA A 5 -25.25 11.54 7.20
C ALA A 5 -25.41 11.51 8.73
N ASN A 6 -24.30 11.47 9.46
CA ASN A 6 -24.24 11.55 10.93
C ASN A 6 -24.08 12.97 11.50
N GLY A 7 -24.32 14.01 10.69
CA GLY A 7 -24.26 15.42 11.14
C GLY A 7 -22.97 16.16 10.79
N GLY A 8 -22.05 15.53 10.06
CA GLY A 8 -20.78 16.12 9.69
C GLY A 8 -19.77 16.13 10.85
N VAL A 9 -18.76 17.00 10.75
CA VAL A 9 -17.73 17.18 11.79
C VAL A 9 -18.03 18.47 12.54
N ASP A 10 -18.27 18.39 13.85
CA ASP A 10 -18.73 19.51 14.68
C ASP A 10 -19.94 20.26 14.06
N GLY A 11 -20.89 19.51 13.49
CA GLY A 11 -22.08 20.05 12.83
C GLY A 11 -21.83 20.66 11.44
N LYS A 12 -20.61 20.57 10.91
CA LYS A 12 -20.25 21.08 9.57
C LYS A 12 -20.15 19.95 8.56
N MET A 13 -20.87 20.10 7.45
CA MET A 13 -20.83 19.15 6.34
C MET A 13 -19.49 19.22 5.60
N ILE A 14 -18.91 18.04 5.33
CA ILE A 14 -17.72 17.87 4.51
C ILE A 14 -18.12 18.02 3.04
N LYS A 15 -17.40 18.87 2.31
CA LYS A 15 -17.56 19.05 0.87
C LYS A 15 -16.28 18.63 0.14
N PRO A 16 -16.27 17.47 -0.54
CA PRO A 16 -15.12 17.08 -1.35
C PRO A 16 -15.01 17.94 -2.61
N ILE A 17 -13.77 18.24 -3.02
CA ILE A 17 -13.45 18.81 -4.33
C ILE A 17 -12.50 17.80 -4.99
N VAL A 18 -12.94 17.24 -6.12
CA VAL A 18 -12.25 16.14 -6.79
C VAL A 18 -11.56 16.65 -8.04
N GLU A 19 -10.31 16.25 -8.23
CA GLU A 19 -9.55 16.46 -9.46
C GLU A 19 -8.96 15.14 -9.94
N ASP A 20 -8.93 14.96 -11.26
CA ASP A 20 -8.30 13.80 -11.88
C ASP A 20 -6.81 14.06 -12.12
N GLY A 21 -5.96 13.24 -11.50
CA GLY A 21 -4.51 13.26 -11.66
C GLY A 21 -4.01 12.56 -12.93
N ALA A 22 -4.89 11.88 -13.67
CA ALA A 22 -4.63 11.20 -14.95
C ALA A 22 -3.44 10.21 -14.92
N SER A 23 -3.09 9.68 -13.74
CA SER A 23 -1.90 8.84 -13.52
C SER A 23 -0.58 9.48 -13.97
N ASP A 24 -0.54 10.81 -14.10
CA ASP A 24 0.60 11.57 -14.59
C ASP A 24 1.17 12.51 -13.51
N PRO A 25 2.45 12.38 -13.11
CA PRO A 25 3.04 13.19 -12.04
C PRO A 25 2.90 14.71 -12.25
N LYS A 26 3.03 15.18 -13.50
CA LYS A 26 2.88 16.62 -13.80
C LYS A 26 1.43 17.07 -13.54
N THR A 27 0.46 16.31 -14.03
CA THR A 27 -0.96 16.56 -13.80
C THR A 27 -1.28 16.53 -12.30
N PHE A 28 -0.76 15.56 -11.54
CA PHE A 28 -0.90 15.54 -10.08
C PHE A 28 -0.38 16.82 -9.39
N ASN A 29 0.77 17.34 -9.81
CA ASN A 29 1.29 18.62 -9.28
C ASN A 29 0.35 19.79 -9.60
N GLU A 30 -0.13 19.89 -10.84
CA GLU A 30 -1.04 20.94 -11.29
C GLU A 30 -2.37 20.88 -10.54
N LYS A 31 -2.94 19.68 -10.37
CA LYS A 31 -4.20 19.46 -9.64
C LYS A 31 -4.07 19.71 -8.15
N ALA A 32 -2.98 19.25 -7.52
CA ALA A 32 -2.70 19.59 -6.13
C ALA A 32 -2.55 21.10 -5.94
N SER A 33 -1.84 21.78 -6.86
CA SER A 33 -1.71 23.25 -6.85
C SER A 33 -3.05 23.95 -6.94
N LYS A 34 -3.92 23.51 -7.85
CA LYS A 34 -5.28 24.03 -8.00
C LYS A 34 -6.10 23.86 -6.73
N LEU A 35 -6.14 22.64 -6.17
CA LEU A 35 -6.86 22.34 -4.93
C LEU A 35 -6.39 23.22 -3.77
N VAL A 36 -5.08 23.34 -3.58
CA VAL A 36 -4.50 24.08 -2.45
C VAL A 36 -4.60 25.60 -2.63
N ILE A 37 -4.27 26.12 -3.80
CA ILE A 37 -4.12 27.57 -4.01
C ILE A 37 -5.46 28.20 -4.39
N ARG A 38 -6.17 27.60 -5.33
CA ARG A 38 -7.39 28.18 -5.90
C ARG A 38 -8.62 27.76 -5.13
N ASP A 39 -8.78 26.45 -4.89
CA ASP A 39 -9.97 25.91 -4.23
C ASP A 39 -9.83 25.94 -2.69
N ARG A 40 -8.62 26.26 -2.18
CA ARG A 40 -8.30 26.49 -0.76
C ARG A 40 -8.71 25.35 0.16
N VAL A 41 -8.54 24.10 -0.31
CA VAL A 41 -8.79 22.93 0.53
C VAL A 41 -7.77 22.85 1.67
N VAL A 42 -8.23 22.50 2.86
CA VAL A 42 -7.38 22.37 4.07
C VAL A 42 -6.65 21.03 4.14
N THR A 43 -7.13 20.04 3.41
CA THR A 43 -6.58 18.69 3.41
C THR A 43 -6.79 18.11 2.02
N VAL A 44 -5.75 17.48 1.48
CA VAL A 44 -5.79 16.71 0.24
C VAL A 44 -5.74 15.24 0.62
N PHE A 45 -6.54 14.42 -0.05
CA PHE A 45 -6.49 12.96 0.04
C PHE A 45 -6.14 12.44 -1.35
N GLY A 46 -5.13 11.57 -1.45
CA GLY A 46 -4.82 10.89 -2.70
C GLY A 46 -3.33 10.83 -3.03
N GLY A 47 -3.06 10.67 -4.33
CA GLY A 47 -1.82 10.06 -4.80
C GLY A 47 -1.96 8.53 -4.84
N TYR A 48 -1.15 7.89 -5.68
CA TYR A 48 -1.06 6.43 -5.74
C TYR A 48 0.40 6.04 -5.94
N THR A 49 0.93 6.23 -7.15
CA THR A 49 2.34 5.96 -7.43
C THR A 49 3.25 6.90 -6.65
N SER A 50 4.42 6.43 -6.21
CA SER A 50 5.38 7.28 -5.50
C SER A 50 5.82 8.49 -6.32
N ALA A 51 5.84 8.37 -7.65
CA ALA A 51 6.06 9.51 -8.55
C ALA A 51 4.98 10.60 -8.42
N SER A 52 3.70 10.21 -8.36
CA SER A 52 2.60 11.16 -8.13
C SER A 52 2.73 11.86 -6.76
N ARG A 53 3.03 11.10 -5.70
CA ARG A 53 3.25 11.64 -4.35
C ARG A 53 4.39 12.65 -4.34
N LYS A 54 5.57 12.29 -4.87
CA LYS A 54 6.74 13.17 -4.99
C LYS A 54 6.42 14.45 -5.78
N ALA A 55 5.56 14.39 -6.78
CA ALA A 55 5.14 15.57 -7.54
C ALA A 55 4.17 16.47 -6.74
N MET A 56 3.34 15.91 -5.86
CA MET A 56 2.43 16.67 -5.00
C MET A 56 3.15 17.35 -3.82
N LEU A 57 4.15 16.68 -3.22
CA LEU A 57 4.83 17.13 -1.98
C LEU A 57 5.30 18.59 -2.00
N PRO A 58 6.00 19.10 -3.05
CA PRO A 58 6.50 20.48 -3.03
C PRO A 58 5.40 21.53 -2.84
N VAL A 59 4.20 21.27 -3.38
CA VAL A 59 3.05 22.16 -3.25
C VAL A 59 2.50 22.09 -1.83
N ILE A 60 2.31 20.86 -1.32
CA ILE A 60 1.76 20.60 0.01
C ILE A 60 2.66 21.23 1.09
N GLU A 61 3.97 20.96 1.04
CA GLU A 61 4.94 21.44 2.03
C GLU A 61 5.15 22.96 1.96
N LYS A 62 5.36 23.52 0.76
CA LYS A 62 5.55 24.97 0.59
C LYS A 62 4.35 25.78 1.07
N ARG A 63 3.14 25.22 0.95
CA ARG A 63 1.90 25.85 1.40
C ARG A 63 1.50 25.46 2.82
N LYS A 64 2.28 24.60 3.49
CA LYS A 64 1.97 24.04 4.81
C LYS A 64 0.56 23.42 4.85
N ASN A 65 0.15 22.81 3.76
CA ASN A 65 -1.11 22.06 3.69
C ASN A 65 -0.91 20.64 4.24
N LEU A 66 -1.98 19.86 4.30
CA LEU A 66 -1.95 18.49 4.77
C LEU A 66 -2.34 17.53 3.64
N LEU A 67 -1.56 16.46 3.50
CA LEU A 67 -1.87 15.33 2.63
C LEU A 67 -2.13 14.09 3.48
N PHE A 68 -3.24 13.41 3.26
CA PHE A 68 -3.38 12.01 3.65
C PHE A 68 -3.04 11.17 2.42
N TYR A 69 -2.04 10.29 2.56
CA TYR A 69 -1.55 9.44 1.48
C TYR A 69 -1.95 7.98 1.73
N PRO A 70 -3.05 7.50 1.11
CA PRO A 70 -3.66 6.20 1.39
C PRO A 70 -3.13 5.07 0.52
N THR A 71 -1.83 5.05 0.26
CA THR A 71 -1.23 4.03 -0.61
C THR A 71 0.01 3.45 0.06
N PHE A 72 0.13 2.13 0.04
CA PHE A 72 1.35 1.44 0.46
C PHE A 72 2.52 1.92 -0.41
N TYR A 73 3.71 2.00 0.17
CA TYR A 73 4.86 2.54 -0.55
C TYR A 73 6.20 2.05 0.00
N GLU A 74 7.27 2.50 -0.64
CA GLU A 74 8.62 2.01 -0.43
C GLU A 74 9.31 2.48 0.86
N GLY A 75 8.68 3.35 1.65
CA GLY A 75 9.38 4.04 2.73
C GLY A 75 10.34 5.11 2.20
N TYR A 76 11.44 5.33 2.90
CA TYR A 76 12.47 6.34 2.58
C TYR A 76 11.90 7.75 2.35
N GLU A 77 10.87 8.10 3.12
CA GLU A 77 10.25 9.42 3.09
C GLU A 77 9.78 9.81 4.49
N CYS A 78 9.99 11.07 4.83
CA CYS A 78 9.53 11.65 6.08
C CYS A 78 9.09 13.08 5.80
N SER A 79 7.79 13.35 5.95
CA SER A 79 7.25 14.70 5.75
C SER A 79 6.38 15.08 6.93
N LYS A 80 6.53 16.33 7.38
CA LYS A 80 5.70 16.92 8.45
C LYS A 80 4.33 17.35 7.93
N ASN A 81 4.06 17.18 6.65
CA ASN A 81 2.82 17.63 6.00
C ASN A 81 2.03 16.46 5.43
N VAL A 82 2.40 15.22 5.77
CA VAL A 82 1.78 14.01 5.26
C VAL A 82 1.44 13.08 6.42
N ILE A 83 0.20 12.59 6.45
CA ILE A 83 -0.20 11.41 7.21
C ILE A 83 -0.18 10.23 6.24
N TYR A 84 0.67 9.25 6.51
CA TYR A 84 0.80 8.06 5.67
C TYR A 84 -0.14 6.98 6.21
N THR A 85 -1.17 6.67 5.44
CA THR A 85 -2.21 5.70 5.82
C THR A 85 -2.09 4.39 5.04
N GLY A 86 -1.05 4.25 4.20
CA GLY A 86 -0.64 2.99 3.60
C GLY A 86 0.61 2.38 4.26
N SER A 87 0.76 1.06 4.13
CA SER A 87 1.85 0.31 4.76
C SER A 87 3.22 0.64 4.16
N VAL A 88 4.24 0.58 5.01
CA VAL A 88 5.67 0.66 4.64
C VAL A 88 6.31 -0.73 4.55
N PRO A 89 7.56 -0.88 4.04
CA PRO A 89 8.14 -2.20 3.77
C PRO A 89 8.18 -3.14 4.99
N ASN A 90 8.43 -2.63 6.20
CA ASN A 90 8.45 -3.48 7.39
C ASN A 90 7.06 -4.05 7.76
N GLN A 91 5.99 -3.43 7.28
CA GLN A 91 4.60 -3.87 7.46
C GLN A 91 4.11 -4.77 6.32
N GLN A 92 4.93 -5.02 5.30
CA GLN A 92 4.61 -5.95 4.21
C GLN A 92 5.62 -7.10 4.09
N LEU A 93 6.91 -6.85 4.31
CA LEU A 93 7.98 -7.80 4.00
C LEU A 93 8.49 -8.56 5.23
N ASN A 94 8.41 -7.99 6.44
CA ASN A 94 9.03 -8.57 7.63
C ASN A 94 8.42 -9.90 8.06
N ASN A 95 7.12 -10.14 7.81
CA ASN A 95 6.51 -11.46 7.98
C ASN A 95 6.53 -12.26 6.67
N TYR A 96 6.40 -11.56 5.53
CA TYR A 96 6.21 -12.20 4.24
C TYR A 96 7.44 -12.95 3.74
N ILE A 97 8.62 -12.34 3.75
CA ILE A 97 9.85 -13.03 3.32
C ILE A 97 10.13 -14.23 4.23
N PRO A 98 10.11 -14.11 5.58
CA PRO A 98 10.25 -15.28 6.46
C PRO A 98 9.18 -16.36 6.24
N TYR A 99 7.93 -15.99 5.93
CA TYR A 99 6.90 -16.98 5.61
C TYR A 99 7.25 -17.78 4.36
N LEU A 100 7.62 -17.10 3.27
CA LEU A 100 8.03 -17.76 2.02
C LEU A 100 9.23 -18.69 2.27
N VAL A 101 10.21 -18.24 3.04
CA VAL A 101 11.45 -18.99 3.28
C VAL A 101 11.26 -20.15 4.26
N ASN A 102 10.65 -19.89 5.41
CA ASN A 102 10.63 -20.81 6.54
C ASN A 102 9.38 -21.69 6.57
N LYS A 103 8.25 -21.20 6.02
CA LYS A 103 6.99 -21.98 5.97
C LYS A 103 6.79 -22.67 4.62
N LEU A 104 7.07 -21.96 3.52
CA LEU A 104 6.93 -22.54 2.17
C LEU A 104 8.22 -23.18 1.63
N GLY A 105 9.34 -23.05 2.35
CA GLY A 105 10.62 -23.66 1.98
C GLY A 105 11.28 -23.05 0.74
N LYS A 106 10.93 -21.82 0.36
CA LYS A 106 11.47 -21.14 -0.82
C LYS A 106 12.83 -20.52 -0.52
N LYS A 107 13.85 -20.85 -1.32
CA LYS A 107 15.24 -20.48 -1.05
C LYS A 107 15.90 -19.71 -2.18
N LYS A 108 15.34 -19.74 -3.40
CA LYS A 108 15.92 -19.11 -4.59
C LYS A 108 14.90 -18.18 -5.23
N PHE A 109 15.06 -16.90 -4.98
CA PHE A 109 14.14 -15.87 -5.45
C PHE A 109 14.52 -15.36 -6.83
N PHE A 110 13.53 -15.23 -7.72
CA PHE A 110 13.63 -14.32 -8.87
C PHE A 110 12.89 -13.03 -8.53
N ILE A 111 13.58 -11.90 -8.51
CA ILE A 111 12.94 -10.60 -8.25
C ILE A 111 12.58 -9.95 -9.59
N VAL A 112 11.32 -9.56 -9.75
CA VAL A 112 10.82 -8.89 -10.96
C VAL A 112 9.98 -7.68 -10.58
N GLY A 113 10.07 -6.58 -11.35
CA GLY A 113 9.25 -5.40 -11.07
C GLY A 113 9.09 -4.44 -12.25
N SER A 114 8.27 -3.41 -12.04
CA SER A 114 8.17 -2.28 -12.97
C SER A 114 9.33 -1.28 -12.75
N ASN A 115 9.86 -0.68 -13.81
CA ASN A 115 11.09 0.12 -13.76
C ASN A 115 10.88 1.54 -13.21
N TYR A 116 10.58 1.66 -11.92
CA TYR A 116 10.53 2.96 -11.22
C TYR A 116 10.94 2.82 -9.75
N LEU A 117 10.80 3.89 -8.95
CA LEU A 117 11.30 3.98 -7.58
C LEU A 117 10.79 2.85 -6.67
N PHE A 118 9.47 2.63 -6.62
CA PHE A 118 8.85 1.72 -5.65
C PHE A 118 9.38 0.29 -5.75
N PRO A 119 9.38 -0.38 -6.93
CA PRO A 119 9.86 -1.76 -7.03
C PRO A 119 11.33 -1.93 -6.62
N LYS A 120 12.17 -0.94 -6.93
CA LYS A 120 13.61 -0.98 -6.62
C LYS A 120 13.89 -0.86 -5.13
N GLU A 121 13.18 0.04 -4.44
CA GLU A 121 13.33 0.20 -3.00
C GLU A 121 12.72 -0.96 -2.21
N MET A 122 11.56 -1.49 -2.64
CA MET A 122 11.00 -2.72 -2.09
C MET A 122 11.96 -3.91 -2.26
N ALA A 123 12.59 -4.04 -3.42
CA ALA A 123 13.58 -5.09 -3.67
C ALA A 123 14.80 -4.98 -2.75
N LYS A 124 15.29 -3.76 -2.42
CA LYS A 124 16.40 -3.59 -1.47
C LYS A 124 16.05 -4.14 -0.09
N VAL A 125 14.86 -3.85 0.43
CA VAL A 125 14.39 -4.40 1.73
C VAL A 125 14.26 -5.91 1.65
N ALA A 126 13.62 -6.41 0.59
CA ALA A 126 13.43 -7.84 0.40
C ALA A 126 14.75 -8.61 0.35
N LYS A 127 15.77 -8.12 -0.36
CA LYS A 127 17.10 -8.75 -0.44
C LYS A 127 17.75 -8.92 0.93
N LYS A 128 17.70 -7.89 1.79
CA LYS A 128 18.20 -7.98 3.16
C LYS A 128 17.48 -9.05 3.97
N LEU A 129 16.15 -9.14 3.84
CA LEU A 129 15.34 -10.15 4.52
C LEU A 129 15.58 -11.56 3.96
N ILE A 130 15.78 -11.70 2.64
CA ILE A 130 16.10 -12.96 1.98
C ILE A 130 17.42 -13.50 2.54
N GLU A 131 18.48 -12.68 2.56
CA GLU A 131 19.78 -13.04 3.14
C GLU A 131 19.67 -13.38 4.64
N ALA A 132 18.99 -12.54 5.41
CA ALA A 132 18.81 -12.73 6.85
C ALA A 132 18.08 -14.04 7.20
N ASN A 133 17.27 -14.58 6.28
CA ASN A 133 16.55 -15.85 6.44
C ASN A 133 17.27 -17.03 5.74
N GLY A 134 18.52 -16.85 5.31
CA GLY A 134 19.32 -17.92 4.69
C GLY A 134 18.79 -18.38 3.34
N ALA A 135 18.26 -17.45 2.54
CA ALA A 135 17.87 -17.63 1.15
C ALA A 135 18.72 -16.72 0.25
N GLU A 136 18.60 -16.90 -1.06
CA GLU A 136 19.32 -16.12 -2.08
C GLU A 136 18.36 -15.64 -3.18
N TRP A 137 18.77 -14.63 -3.97
CA TRP A 137 18.11 -14.30 -5.22
C TRP A 137 19.03 -14.61 -6.41
N VAL A 138 18.46 -15.19 -7.46
CA VAL A 138 19.19 -15.60 -8.68
C VAL A 138 19.13 -14.54 -9.77
N ALA A 139 18.17 -13.62 -9.68
CA ALA A 139 18.01 -12.49 -10.60
C ALA A 139 17.21 -11.36 -9.95
N ASP A 140 17.40 -10.13 -10.46
CA ASP A 140 16.65 -8.93 -10.09
C ASP A 140 16.47 -8.05 -11.34
N GLU A 141 15.28 -8.06 -11.92
CA GLU A 141 15.03 -7.49 -13.25
C GLU A 141 13.77 -6.64 -13.35
N TYR A 142 13.83 -5.62 -14.21
CA TYR A 142 12.79 -4.61 -14.32
C TYR A 142 12.43 -4.36 -15.78
N LEU A 143 11.13 -4.25 -16.05
CA LEU A 143 10.58 -3.82 -17.34
C LEU A 143 9.81 -2.51 -17.16
N GLU A 144 9.66 -1.76 -18.24
CA GLU A 144 8.96 -0.46 -18.20
C GLU A 144 7.51 -0.59 -17.71
N LEU A 145 6.99 0.48 -17.11
CA LEU A 145 5.59 0.52 -16.69
C LEU A 145 4.67 0.41 -17.92
N GLY A 146 3.62 -0.41 -17.82
CA GLY A 146 2.71 -0.66 -18.94
C GLY A 146 3.22 -1.71 -19.94
N HIS A 147 4.38 -2.33 -19.68
CA HIS A 147 4.88 -3.42 -20.52
C HIS A 147 3.94 -4.62 -20.53
N SER A 148 3.67 -5.18 -21.71
CA SER A 148 2.76 -6.31 -21.94
C SER A 148 3.44 -7.59 -22.46
N GLU A 149 4.65 -7.49 -23.02
CA GLU A 149 5.33 -8.60 -23.69
C GLU A 149 6.25 -9.38 -22.73
N TRP A 150 5.67 -10.27 -21.93
CA TRP A 150 6.37 -10.94 -20.83
C TRP A 150 7.12 -12.23 -21.22
N GLY A 151 7.02 -12.68 -22.47
CA GLY A 151 7.48 -14.01 -22.89
C GLY A 151 8.95 -14.30 -22.56
N SER A 152 9.86 -13.37 -22.89
CA SER A 152 11.30 -13.53 -22.58
C SER A 152 11.59 -13.53 -21.08
N MET A 153 10.88 -12.70 -20.31
CA MET A 153 11.06 -12.62 -18.85
C MET A 153 10.57 -13.90 -18.16
N VAL A 154 9.39 -14.39 -18.54
CA VAL A 154 8.83 -15.64 -18.01
C VAL A 154 9.71 -16.84 -18.36
N LYS A 155 10.24 -16.90 -19.59
CA LYS A 155 11.21 -17.92 -19.98
C LYS A 155 12.47 -17.87 -19.10
N LYS A 156 12.99 -16.66 -18.85
CA LYS A 156 14.16 -16.47 -17.98
C LYS A 156 13.89 -16.91 -16.55
N ILE A 157 12.71 -16.60 -16.00
CA ILE A 157 12.28 -17.09 -14.68
C ILE A 157 12.31 -18.62 -14.65
N LYS A 158 11.71 -19.28 -15.65
CA LYS A 158 11.64 -20.74 -15.77
C LYS A 158 13.02 -21.39 -15.79
N ASP A 159 13.97 -20.77 -16.51
CA ASP A 159 15.32 -21.31 -16.69
C ASP A 159 16.29 -20.92 -15.57
N SER A 160 15.91 -20.00 -14.68
CA SER A 160 16.80 -19.43 -13.65
C SER A 160 17.13 -20.37 -12.48
N GLY A 161 16.33 -21.42 -12.29
CA GLY A 161 16.40 -22.27 -11.10
C GLY A 161 15.80 -21.63 -9.84
N ALA A 162 15.06 -20.52 -9.96
CA ALA A 162 14.26 -19.96 -8.88
C ALA A 162 13.13 -20.90 -8.46
N ASP A 163 12.80 -20.90 -7.18
CA ASP A 163 11.67 -21.64 -6.59
C ASP A 163 10.51 -20.73 -6.16
N VAL A 164 10.69 -19.41 -6.26
CA VAL A 164 9.67 -18.37 -6.04
C VAL A 164 9.99 -17.12 -6.85
N VAL A 165 8.96 -16.42 -7.34
CA VAL A 165 9.09 -15.10 -7.94
C VAL A 165 8.64 -14.05 -6.94
N LEU A 166 9.51 -13.12 -6.52
CA LEU A 166 9.07 -11.93 -5.80
C LEU A 166 8.69 -10.84 -6.81
N SER A 167 7.40 -10.57 -6.95
CA SER A 167 6.85 -9.66 -7.96
C SER A 167 6.44 -8.31 -7.37
N ASN A 168 7.13 -7.27 -7.82
CA ASN A 168 6.81 -5.86 -7.65
C ASN A 168 6.32 -5.24 -8.97
N VAL A 169 5.64 -6.02 -9.82
CA VAL A 169 5.00 -5.55 -11.07
C VAL A 169 3.72 -4.81 -10.71
N VAL A 170 3.43 -3.69 -11.39
CA VAL A 170 2.35 -2.76 -11.01
C VAL A 170 1.38 -2.50 -12.17
N GLY A 171 0.10 -2.34 -11.84
CA GLY A 171 -0.95 -1.93 -12.78
C GLY A 171 -1.25 -2.99 -13.83
N ASP A 172 -1.61 -2.55 -15.04
CA ASP A 172 -2.05 -3.43 -16.14
C ASP A 172 -1.01 -4.50 -16.54
N SER A 173 0.26 -4.23 -16.29
CA SER A 173 1.36 -5.18 -16.48
C SER A 173 1.20 -6.46 -15.65
N VAL A 174 0.54 -6.40 -14.49
CA VAL A 174 0.27 -7.58 -13.65
C VAL A 174 -0.57 -8.60 -14.41
N ILE A 175 -1.60 -8.15 -15.12
CA ILE A 175 -2.52 -9.03 -15.86
C ILE A 175 -1.76 -9.79 -16.95
N SER A 176 -0.97 -9.06 -17.74
CA SER A 176 -0.20 -9.64 -18.84
C SER A 176 0.89 -10.60 -18.33
N PHE A 177 1.55 -10.24 -17.23
CA PHE A 177 2.57 -11.08 -16.61
C PHE A 177 2.02 -12.42 -16.12
N TYR A 178 0.93 -12.42 -15.36
CA TYR A 178 0.33 -13.65 -14.82
C TYR A 178 -0.25 -14.54 -15.92
N ARG A 179 -0.87 -13.96 -16.96
CA ARG A 179 -1.35 -14.73 -18.11
C ARG A 179 -0.22 -15.40 -18.85
N GLU A 180 0.89 -14.70 -19.08
CA GLU A 180 2.05 -15.29 -19.74
C GLU A 180 2.71 -16.38 -18.89
N TYR A 181 2.77 -16.18 -17.57
CA TYR A 181 3.21 -17.20 -16.62
C TYR A 181 2.43 -18.51 -16.78
N PHE A 182 1.10 -18.40 -16.84
CA PHE A 182 0.19 -19.52 -17.07
C PHE A 182 0.35 -20.12 -18.47
N ASN A 183 0.46 -19.30 -19.52
CA ASN A 183 0.59 -19.75 -20.91
C ASN A 183 1.87 -20.57 -21.14
N GLN A 184 2.96 -20.25 -20.44
CA GLN A 184 4.21 -21.02 -20.50
C GLN A 184 4.21 -22.27 -19.60
N GLY A 185 3.05 -22.57 -18.99
CA GLY A 185 2.81 -23.75 -18.18
C GLY A 185 3.53 -23.75 -16.84
N ILE A 186 3.88 -22.58 -16.29
CA ILE A 186 4.51 -22.50 -14.98
C ILE A 186 3.41 -22.53 -13.92
N SER A 187 3.44 -23.53 -13.05
CA SER A 187 2.48 -23.70 -11.98
C SER A 187 2.85 -22.85 -10.76
N GLN A 188 1.86 -22.16 -10.18
CA GLN A 188 2.01 -21.47 -8.90
C GLN A 188 2.40 -22.42 -7.75
N LYS A 189 2.13 -23.72 -7.89
CA LYS A 189 2.57 -24.74 -6.93
C LYS A 189 4.10 -24.91 -6.94
N ASP A 190 4.69 -24.88 -8.13
CA ASP A 190 6.12 -25.16 -8.32
C ASP A 190 6.92 -23.88 -8.05
N ILE A 191 6.59 -22.81 -8.77
CA ILE A 191 7.21 -21.49 -8.63
C ILE A 191 6.06 -20.48 -8.39
N PRO A 192 5.65 -20.24 -7.14
CA PRO A 192 4.63 -19.24 -6.85
C PRO A 192 5.14 -17.84 -7.18
N ILE A 193 4.24 -17.02 -7.70
CA ILE A 193 4.38 -15.57 -7.66
C ILE A 193 4.01 -15.12 -6.24
N ALA A 194 4.96 -14.49 -5.58
CA ALA A 194 4.82 -13.81 -4.31
C ALA A 194 4.82 -12.30 -4.57
N SER A 195 3.67 -11.65 -4.53
CA SER A 195 3.54 -10.24 -4.89
C SER A 195 3.42 -9.31 -3.69
N THR A 196 3.98 -8.10 -3.84
CA THR A 196 3.81 -6.98 -2.90
C THR A 196 2.79 -5.95 -3.41
N VAL A 197 2.15 -6.24 -4.55
CA VAL A 197 1.29 -5.30 -5.29
C VAL A 197 -0.07 -5.90 -5.67
N THR A 198 -0.10 -7.18 -6.09
CA THR A 198 -1.29 -7.81 -6.67
C THR A 198 -2.41 -7.89 -5.62
N SER A 199 -3.47 -7.11 -5.78
CA SER A 199 -4.61 -7.07 -4.86
C SER A 199 -5.87 -7.66 -5.52
N GLU A 200 -7.00 -7.61 -4.81
CA GLU A 200 -8.29 -8.13 -5.30
C GLU A 200 -8.69 -7.52 -6.64
N ILE A 201 -8.34 -6.24 -6.89
CA ILE A 201 -8.72 -5.57 -8.14
C ILE A 201 -7.95 -6.12 -9.35
N GLU A 202 -6.64 -6.39 -9.20
CA GLU A 202 -5.86 -7.05 -10.24
C GLU A 202 -6.32 -8.49 -10.45
N VAL A 203 -6.62 -9.22 -9.38
CA VAL A 203 -7.07 -10.62 -9.46
C VAL A 203 -8.44 -10.73 -10.11
N ALA A 204 -9.37 -9.81 -9.82
CA ALA A 204 -10.67 -9.75 -10.47
C ALA A 204 -10.52 -9.45 -11.98
N ALA A 205 -9.64 -8.53 -12.37
CA ALA A 205 -9.39 -8.19 -13.77
C ALA A 205 -8.65 -9.31 -14.55
N LEU A 206 -7.73 -9.99 -13.87
CA LEU A 206 -6.96 -11.11 -14.41
C LEU A 206 -7.84 -12.36 -14.58
N GLY A 207 -8.70 -12.63 -13.59
CA GLY A 207 -9.44 -13.87 -13.37
C GLY A 207 -8.73 -14.78 -12.35
N GLY A 208 -9.44 -15.20 -11.31
CA GLY A 208 -8.89 -15.93 -10.16
C GLY A 208 -8.04 -17.16 -10.52
N LYS A 209 -8.44 -17.91 -11.55
CA LYS A 209 -7.69 -19.10 -12.04
C LYS A 209 -6.21 -18.84 -12.36
N TYR A 210 -5.84 -17.63 -12.79
CA TYR A 210 -4.45 -17.31 -13.16
C TYR A 210 -3.61 -16.92 -11.93
N ALA A 211 -4.25 -16.41 -10.88
CA ALA A 211 -3.59 -16.07 -9.62
C ALA A 211 -3.63 -17.23 -8.61
N ALA A 212 -4.52 -18.22 -8.79
CA ALA A 212 -4.71 -19.31 -7.83
C ALA A 212 -3.39 -20.01 -7.44
N GLY A 213 -3.08 -19.98 -6.14
CA GLY A 213 -1.85 -20.51 -5.56
C GLY A 213 -0.72 -19.48 -5.41
N SER A 214 -0.83 -18.29 -6.00
CA SER A 214 0.08 -17.17 -5.77
C SER A 214 -0.21 -16.52 -4.41
N TYR A 215 0.76 -15.76 -3.90
CA TYR A 215 0.68 -15.15 -2.56
C TYR A 215 0.79 -13.63 -2.64
N THR A 216 0.26 -12.95 -1.64
CA THR A 216 0.41 -11.50 -1.48
C THR A 216 0.48 -11.12 -0.01
N SER A 217 1.18 -10.03 0.30
CA SER A 217 1.21 -9.43 1.63
C SER A 217 0.65 -8.01 1.65
N PHE A 218 -0.41 -7.81 2.44
CA PHE A 218 -1.05 -6.53 2.68
C PHE A 218 -1.62 -6.46 4.09
N PRO A 219 -1.84 -5.26 4.63
CA PRO A 219 -2.55 -5.11 5.89
C PRO A 219 -4.07 -5.29 5.77
N TYR A 220 -4.64 -5.25 4.55
CA TYR A 220 -6.06 -5.51 4.29
C TYR A 220 -6.23 -6.59 3.21
N PHE A 221 -7.19 -7.47 3.43
CA PHE A 221 -7.80 -8.32 2.41
C PHE A 221 -9.32 -8.29 2.60
N GLN A 222 -10.08 -8.40 1.52
CA GLN A 222 -11.54 -8.51 1.58
C GLN A 222 -12.01 -9.66 2.47
N ALA A 223 -11.19 -10.70 2.63
CA ALA A 223 -11.47 -11.89 3.42
C ALA A 223 -11.35 -11.72 4.95
N ILE A 224 -11.01 -10.53 5.47
CA ILE A 224 -11.00 -10.28 6.91
C ILE A 224 -12.40 -10.51 7.50
N ASP A 225 -12.52 -11.44 8.45
CA ASP A 225 -13.79 -11.87 9.06
C ASP A 225 -14.12 -11.03 10.31
N THR A 226 -14.45 -9.76 10.09
CA THR A 226 -14.91 -8.84 11.13
C THR A 226 -16.23 -8.19 10.72
N LYS A 227 -16.98 -7.71 11.72
CA LYS A 227 -18.25 -7.01 11.48
C LYS A 227 -18.03 -5.73 10.68
N GLU A 228 -16.98 -4.99 11.02
CA GLU A 228 -16.60 -3.71 10.41
C GLU A 228 -16.32 -3.88 8.92
N ASN A 229 -15.59 -4.95 8.56
CA ASN A 229 -15.28 -5.27 7.17
C ASN A 229 -16.53 -5.74 6.40
N HIS A 230 -17.31 -6.66 6.96
CA HIS A 230 -18.56 -7.13 6.33
C HIS A 230 -19.53 -5.98 6.05
N ASP A 231 -19.70 -5.06 7.00
CA ASP A 231 -20.56 -3.90 6.83
C ASP A 231 -20.01 -2.94 5.77
N PHE A 232 -18.69 -2.73 5.72
CA PHE A 232 -18.05 -1.92 4.68
C PHE A 232 -18.23 -2.51 3.29
N ILE A 233 -17.96 -3.81 3.09
CA ILE A 233 -18.15 -4.49 1.81
C ILE A 233 -19.61 -4.36 1.34
N LYS A 234 -20.58 -4.56 2.25
CA LYS A 234 -22.01 -4.40 1.96
C LYS A 234 -22.33 -2.96 1.50
N ARG A 235 -21.83 -1.94 2.21
CA ARG A 235 -22.04 -0.53 1.84
C ARG A 235 -21.38 -0.19 0.51
N TYR A 236 -20.16 -0.67 0.28
CA TYR A 236 -19.43 -0.44 -0.96
C TYR A 236 -20.19 -1.03 -2.16
N ARG A 237 -20.59 -2.30 -2.09
CA ARG A 237 -21.38 -2.98 -3.14
C ARG A 237 -22.70 -2.26 -3.44
N ALA A 238 -23.39 -1.78 -2.40
CA ALA A 238 -24.59 -0.96 -2.57
C ALA A 238 -24.28 0.39 -3.24
N TYR A 239 -23.18 1.04 -2.87
CA TYR A 239 -22.75 2.32 -3.43
C TYR A 239 -22.41 2.21 -4.94
N VAL A 240 -21.69 1.16 -5.34
CA VAL A 240 -21.35 0.94 -6.77
C VAL A 240 -22.44 0.20 -7.55
N ASN A 241 -23.52 -0.21 -6.88
CA ASN A 241 -24.59 -1.01 -7.45
C ASN A 241 -24.10 -2.29 -8.15
N ASP A 242 -23.17 -3.00 -7.51
CA ASP A 242 -22.62 -4.27 -7.98
C ASP A 242 -22.40 -5.23 -6.79
N PRO A 243 -23.17 -6.32 -6.69
CA PRO A 243 -23.04 -7.30 -5.60
C PRO A 243 -21.73 -8.10 -5.65
N ASN A 244 -21.00 -8.08 -6.77
CA ASN A 244 -19.74 -8.79 -6.96
C ASN A 244 -18.53 -7.86 -6.89
N ALA A 245 -18.72 -6.56 -6.66
CA ALA A 245 -17.62 -5.62 -6.55
C ALA A 245 -16.64 -6.06 -5.46
N VAL A 246 -15.35 -5.95 -5.79
CA VAL A 246 -14.25 -6.29 -4.91
C VAL A 246 -13.66 -5.04 -4.26
N THR A 247 -13.24 -5.17 -3.02
CA THR A 247 -12.51 -4.14 -2.26
C THR A 247 -11.02 -4.47 -2.24
N HIS A 248 -10.16 -3.45 -2.15
CA HIS A 248 -8.70 -3.65 -2.07
C HIS A 248 -8.08 -2.69 -1.06
N VAL A 249 -6.84 -2.97 -0.65
CA VAL A 249 -6.12 -2.27 0.44
C VAL A 249 -6.11 -0.74 0.32
N THR A 250 -5.82 -0.19 -0.86
CA THR A 250 -5.74 1.27 -1.07
C THR A 250 -7.11 1.94 -0.95
N MET A 251 -8.18 1.27 -1.38
CA MET A 251 -9.55 1.76 -1.21
C MET A 251 -9.92 1.85 0.26
N VAL A 252 -9.58 0.81 1.03
CA VAL A 252 -9.85 0.78 2.47
C VAL A 252 -9.02 1.82 3.21
N ALA A 253 -7.73 1.92 2.93
CA ALA A 253 -6.87 2.97 3.49
C ALA A 253 -7.38 4.39 3.17
N ALA A 254 -7.95 4.60 1.97
CA ALA A 254 -8.54 5.89 1.60
C ALA A 254 -9.82 6.17 2.39
N TYR A 255 -10.71 5.18 2.51
CA TYR A 255 -11.93 5.26 3.30
C TYR A 255 -11.62 5.56 4.78
N GLU A 256 -10.72 4.79 5.38
CA GLU A 256 -10.29 4.91 6.76
C GLU A 256 -9.57 6.23 7.04
N SER A 257 -8.75 6.72 6.10
CA SER A 257 -8.06 8.03 6.25
C SER A 257 -9.01 9.21 6.44
N VAL A 258 -10.22 9.16 5.86
CA VAL A 258 -11.23 10.20 6.04
C VAL A 258 -11.83 10.16 7.45
N TYR A 259 -11.98 8.96 8.03
CA TYR A 259 -12.39 8.78 9.42
C TYR A 259 -11.30 9.23 10.40
N GLU A 260 -10.03 8.90 10.13
CA GLU A 260 -8.90 9.42 10.91
C GLU A 260 -8.84 10.94 10.89
N TRP A 261 -8.98 11.53 9.70
CA TRP A 261 -9.05 12.98 9.53
C TRP A 261 -10.20 13.61 10.31
N ALA A 262 -11.40 13.02 10.25
CA ALA A 262 -12.55 13.56 10.97
C ALA A 262 -12.32 13.54 12.49
N LYS A 263 -11.86 12.40 13.04
CA LYS A 263 -11.48 12.31 14.46
C LYS A 263 -10.40 13.33 14.85
N ALA A 264 -9.43 13.56 13.97
CA ALA A 264 -8.38 14.56 14.19
C ALA A 264 -8.95 15.99 14.21
N VAL A 265 -9.87 16.32 13.31
CA VAL A 265 -10.54 17.63 13.28
C VAL A 265 -11.38 17.84 14.55
N GLU A 266 -12.18 16.86 14.95
CA GLU A 266 -12.99 16.90 16.18
C GLU A 266 -12.09 17.10 17.42
N LYS A 267 -11.02 16.30 17.54
CA LYS A 267 -10.04 16.40 18.62
C LYS A 267 -9.35 17.77 18.64
N SER A 268 -9.10 18.36 17.47
CA SER A 268 -8.44 19.67 17.34
C SER A 268 -9.39 20.84 17.69
N GLY A 269 -10.68 20.69 17.40
CA GLY A 269 -11.65 21.80 17.39
C GLY A 269 -11.31 22.89 16.36
N LYS A 270 -10.39 22.60 15.44
CA LYS A 270 -9.84 23.52 14.44
C LYS A 270 -9.70 22.84 13.10
N THR A 271 -9.78 23.63 12.03
CA THR A 271 -9.73 23.13 10.65
C THR A 271 -8.48 23.57 9.89
N LYS A 272 -7.44 24.04 10.58
CA LYS A 272 -6.18 24.42 9.91
C LYS A 272 -5.30 23.18 9.72
N PRO A 273 -4.56 23.06 8.60
CA PRO A 273 -3.80 21.84 8.28
C PRO A 273 -2.87 21.35 9.39
N LEU A 274 -2.07 22.24 9.98
CA LEU A 274 -1.13 21.87 11.05
C LEU A 274 -1.82 21.54 12.38
N ASP A 275 -2.94 22.18 12.69
CA ASP A 275 -3.73 21.87 13.88
C ASP A 275 -4.39 20.48 13.74
N ILE A 276 -4.81 20.09 12.52
CA ILE A 276 -5.33 18.76 12.22
C ILE A 276 -4.21 17.72 12.30
N MET A 277 -3.06 17.99 11.69
CA MET A 277 -1.90 17.09 11.72
C MET A 277 -1.43 16.80 13.16
N GLU A 278 -1.36 17.82 14.02
CA GLU A 278 -0.97 17.62 15.40
C GLU A 278 -2.01 16.79 16.17
N ALA A 279 -3.30 17.07 15.96
CA ALA A 279 -4.37 16.32 16.58
C ALA A 279 -4.43 14.87 16.07
N ALA A 280 -4.03 14.61 14.82
CA ALA A 280 -4.01 13.28 14.22
C ALA A 280 -3.05 12.32 14.93
N LYS A 281 -1.99 12.82 15.59
CA LYS A 281 -1.07 11.98 16.36
C LYS A 281 -1.82 11.16 17.42
N GLY A 282 -1.65 9.84 17.38
CA GLY A 282 -2.31 8.88 18.26
C GLY A 282 -3.82 8.72 18.01
N VAL A 283 -4.37 9.31 16.94
CA VAL A 283 -5.74 8.97 16.50
C VAL A 283 -5.74 7.51 16.10
N SER A 284 -6.71 6.78 16.63
CA SER A 284 -6.93 5.37 16.33
C SER A 284 -8.35 5.16 15.79
N ILE A 285 -8.47 4.29 14.81
CA ILE A 285 -9.73 3.83 14.24
C ILE A 285 -9.74 2.30 14.26
N ASP A 286 -10.92 1.74 14.47
CA ASP A 286 -11.19 0.32 14.28
C ASP A 286 -12.13 0.23 13.08
N GLY A 287 -11.60 -0.25 11.95
CA GLY A 287 -12.28 -0.21 10.66
C GLY A 287 -12.11 -1.51 9.87
N PRO A 288 -12.42 -1.51 8.56
CA PRO A 288 -12.39 -2.73 7.76
C PRO A 288 -11.03 -3.45 7.74
N MET A 289 -9.90 -2.74 7.89
CA MET A 289 -8.58 -3.40 7.98
C MET A 289 -8.17 -3.83 9.40
N GLY A 290 -9.05 -3.58 10.37
CA GLY A 290 -8.79 -3.66 11.79
C GLY A 290 -8.28 -2.33 12.34
N VAL A 291 -7.59 -2.40 13.47
CA VAL A 291 -7.10 -1.20 14.16
C VAL A 291 -5.95 -0.56 13.37
N MET A 292 -6.14 0.70 13.00
CA MET A 292 -5.08 1.61 12.57
C MET A 292 -4.82 2.68 13.64
N THR A 293 -3.57 3.09 13.79
CA THR A 293 -3.22 4.23 14.65
C THR A 293 -2.14 5.08 14.02
N VAL A 294 -2.40 6.38 13.89
CA VAL A 294 -1.41 7.35 13.45
C VAL A 294 -0.31 7.44 14.50
N SER A 295 0.90 7.01 14.15
CA SER A 295 2.06 7.07 15.02
C SER A 295 2.35 8.53 15.39
N PRO A 296 2.37 8.87 16.69
CA PRO A 296 2.78 10.20 17.13
C PRO A 296 4.25 10.48 16.81
N GLU A 297 5.04 9.43 16.59
CA GLU A 297 6.48 9.51 16.38
C GLU A 297 6.83 9.88 14.96
N ASN A 298 6.12 9.43 13.93
CA ASN A 298 6.54 9.61 12.53
C ASN A 298 5.41 9.83 11.51
N LEU A 299 4.16 10.04 11.97
CA LEU A 299 2.97 10.32 11.14
C LEU A 299 2.58 9.22 10.13
N HIS A 300 3.16 8.03 10.27
CA HIS A 300 2.70 6.83 9.57
C HIS A 300 1.73 6.04 10.44
N ASN A 301 0.98 5.15 9.83
CA ASN A 301 0.03 4.31 10.57
C ASN A 301 0.64 2.98 11.01
N SER A 302 0.37 2.56 12.25
CA SER A 302 0.50 1.16 12.63
C SER A 302 -0.65 0.36 12.02
N MET A 303 -0.34 -0.82 11.50
CA MET A 303 -1.28 -1.72 10.83
C MET A 303 -0.88 -3.16 11.08
N THR A 304 -1.82 -4.09 10.91
CA THR A 304 -1.59 -5.53 11.07
C THR A 304 -1.17 -6.17 9.75
N PRO A 305 0.08 -6.65 9.59
CA PRO A 305 0.52 -7.36 8.38
C PRO A 305 -0.21 -8.71 8.22
N ARG A 306 -0.63 -9.02 7.00
CA ARG A 306 -1.29 -10.29 6.64
C ARG A 306 -0.72 -10.85 5.36
N ILE A 307 -0.75 -12.17 5.23
CA ILE A 307 -0.37 -12.89 4.02
C ILE A 307 -1.59 -13.67 3.55
N ALA A 308 -1.95 -13.51 2.28
CA ALA A 308 -3.01 -14.30 1.65
C ALA A 308 -2.47 -15.13 0.49
N GLN A 309 -3.07 -16.30 0.31
CA GLN A 309 -2.95 -17.09 -0.90
C GLN A 309 -4.21 -16.92 -1.75
N TRP A 310 -4.05 -16.54 -3.02
CA TRP A 310 -5.18 -16.38 -3.94
C TRP A 310 -5.80 -17.73 -4.30
N GLN A 311 -7.12 -17.78 -4.32
CA GLN A 311 -7.91 -18.97 -4.66
C GLN A 311 -8.52 -18.83 -6.07
N GLU A 312 -9.06 -19.93 -6.62
CA GLU A 312 -9.62 -19.96 -7.98
C GLU A 312 -10.83 -19.03 -8.15
N ASP A 313 -11.59 -18.78 -7.08
CA ASP A 313 -12.72 -17.84 -7.04
C ASP A 313 -12.28 -16.37 -7.01
N GLY A 314 -10.97 -16.11 -6.96
CA GLY A 314 -10.38 -14.77 -6.91
C GLY A 314 -10.36 -14.16 -5.51
N GLN A 315 -10.74 -14.88 -4.46
CA GLN A 315 -10.59 -14.42 -3.08
C GLN A 315 -9.22 -14.78 -2.50
N GLY A 316 -8.70 -13.92 -1.64
CA GLY A 316 -7.51 -14.20 -0.85
C GLY A 316 -7.87 -15.02 0.38
N LYS A 317 -7.24 -16.18 0.56
CA LYS A 317 -7.29 -16.92 1.82
C LYS A 317 -6.15 -16.42 2.72
N ILE A 318 -6.46 -15.76 3.83
CA ILE A 318 -5.44 -15.37 4.82
C ILE A 318 -4.81 -16.65 5.40
N VAL A 319 -3.48 -16.76 5.29
CA VAL A 319 -2.70 -17.94 5.70
C VAL A 319 -1.72 -17.64 6.83
N ASP A 320 -1.47 -16.37 7.12
CA ASP A 320 -0.63 -15.89 8.20
C ASP A 320 -0.99 -14.42 8.48
N GLU A 321 -1.00 -14.02 9.75
CA GLU A 321 -1.17 -12.64 10.17
C GLU A 321 -0.48 -12.43 11.52
N TYR A 322 -0.15 -11.17 11.81
CA TYR A 322 0.28 -10.81 13.16
C TYR A 322 -0.91 -10.61 14.09
N ASP A 323 -0.70 -10.87 15.37
CA ASP A 323 -1.76 -10.72 16.38
C ASP A 323 -2.14 -9.25 16.65
N VAL A 324 -1.22 -8.32 16.38
CA VAL A 324 -1.39 -6.89 16.67
C VAL A 324 -0.80 -6.01 15.57
N PRO A 325 -1.28 -4.76 15.42
CA PRO A 325 -0.66 -3.78 14.55
C PRO A 325 0.81 -3.53 14.91
N VAL A 326 1.66 -3.34 13.90
CA VAL A 326 3.09 -3.06 14.11
C VAL A 326 3.46 -1.63 13.74
N GLN A 327 4.44 -1.10 14.47
CA GLN A 327 4.98 0.24 14.26
C GLN A 327 5.55 0.38 12.84
N PRO A 328 5.25 1.49 12.15
CA PRO A 328 5.80 1.77 10.83
C PRO A 328 7.27 2.21 10.94
N LEU A 329 8.15 1.56 10.17
CA LEU A 329 9.59 1.87 10.07
C LEU A 329 9.94 2.22 8.60
N PRO A 330 9.61 3.44 8.13
CA PRO A 330 9.82 3.86 6.75
C PRO A 330 11.28 3.79 6.29
N TYR A 331 12.26 3.86 7.19
CA TYR A 331 13.69 3.79 6.85
C TYR A 331 14.33 2.44 7.22
N SER A 332 13.55 1.37 7.39
CA SER A 332 14.05 0.02 7.72
C SER A 332 15.11 -0.49 6.74
N ALA A 333 15.02 -0.13 5.46
CA ALA A 333 16.06 -0.42 4.46
C ALA A 333 17.42 0.21 4.79
N TYR A 334 17.46 1.22 5.65
CA TYR A 334 18.63 2.04 5.99
C TYR A 334 19.07 1.85 7.45
N GLY A 335 18.50 0.87 8.16
CA GLY A 335 18.87 0.55 9.54
C GLY A 335 17.99 1.21 10.61
N GLU A 336 16.87 1.82 10.22
CA GLU A 336 15.87 2.28 11.18
C GLU A 336 15.28 1.09 11.95
N THR A 337 15.19 1.24 13.27
CA THR A 337 14.57 0.27 14.18
C THR A 337 13.60 0.99 15.10
N ALA A 338 12.75 0.23 15.82
CA ALA A 338 11.82 0.79 16.81
C ALA A 338 12.53 1.67 17.86
N ASP A 339 13.76 1.30 18.26
CA ASP A 339 14.56 2.04 19.25
C ASP A 339 15.43 3.15 18.63
N ASN A 340 15.53 3.21 17.29
CA ASN A 340 16.37 4.18 16.59
C ASN A 340 15.68 4.70 15.32
N LEU A 341 14.67 5.55 15.52
CA LEU A 341 13.91 6.18 14.43
C LEU A 341 14.72 7.23 13.69
N PHE A 342 14.62 7.23 12.36
CA PHE A 342 15.23 8.22 11.47
C PHE A 342 14.17 9.22 11.04
N CYS A 343 12.96 8.73 10.73
CA CYS A 343 11.80 9.58 10.54
C CYS A 343 11.14 9.91 11.87
N THR A 344 10.94 11.20 12.13
CA THR A 344 10.13 11.68 13.24
C THR A 344 9.01 12.60 12.77
N ALA A 345 8.03 12.93 13.63
CA ALA A 345 6.98 13.90 13.36
C ALA A 345 7.57 15.32 13.21
N SER A 346 8.79 15.53 13.70
CA SER A 346 9.60 16.72 13.49
C SER A 346 10.41 16.67 12.19
N GLY A 347 10.26 15.64 11.36
CA GLY A 347 10.98 15.42 10.11
C GLY A 347 12.08 14.36 10.21
N LEU A 348 12.82 14.20 9.11
CA LEU A 348 13.95 13.28 9.00
C LEU A 348 15.17 13.77 9.80
N ASP A 349 15.73 12.90 10.64
CA ASP A 349 17.07 13.05 11.21
C ASP A 349 18.10 12.55 10.19
N SER A 350 18.59 13.46 9.36
CA SER A 350 19.56 13.14 8.30
C SER A 350 20.93 12.74 8.83
N SER A 351 21.22 12.89 10.14
CA SER A 351 22.49 12.45 10.72
C SER A 351 22.58 10.93 10.92
N LYS A 352 21.45 10.23 10.79
CA LYS A 352 21.33 8.77 10.95
C LYS A 352 21.34 8.00 9.63
N LEU A 353 21.30 8.70 8.49
CA LEU A 353 21.42 8.15 7.14
C LEU A 353 22.88 8.04 6.71
#